data_AF-B2VXX0-F1
#
_entry.id   AF-B2VXX0-F1
#
_cell.length_a   1.000
_cell.length_b   1.000
_cell.length_c   1.000
_cell.angle_alpha   90.00
_cell.angle_beta   90.00
_cell.angle_gamma   90.00
#
_symmetry.space_group_name_H-M   'P 1'
#
loop_
_entity.id
_entity.type
_entity.pdbx_description
1 polymer ?
#
loop_
_entity_poly.entity_id
_entity_poly.type
_entity_poly.pdbx_seq_one_letter_code
_entity_poly.pdbx_strand_id
1 'polypeptide(L)'
;MPAIRGQDSKKKTRRHTRDLDQIHADLRDEKHLAQFKDAKPIEDLPGLGQYYCKECAKFFESDGNFVAHQKGKVHKRRVKQLREEPYSIKEAEAGMGFTTNNGKRTTLPAAPMEVDQVATTG
;
A
#
# COMPACT_ATOMS: atom_id res chain seq x y z
N MET A 1 -10.39 -24.92 4.70
CA MET A 1 -10.19 -24.02 3.55
C MET A 1 -10.72 -24.64 2.27
N PRO A 2 -11.46 -23.91 1.41
CA PRO A 2 -11.94 -24.47 0.14
C PRO A 2 -10.76 -24.86 -0.74
N ALA A 3 -10.81 -26.03 -1.39
CA ALA A 3 -9.72 -26.52 -2.25
C ALA A 3 -9.42 -25.55 -3.41
N ILE A 4 -8.14 -25.41 -3.78
CA ILE A 4 -7.73 -24.66 -4.97
C ILE A 4 -7.92 -25.56 -6.19
N ARG A 5 -9.00 -25.36 -6.94
CA ARG A 5 -9.28 -26.10 -8.18
C ARG A 5 -8.96 -25.21 -9.38
N GLY A 6 -7.77 -25.35 -9.95
CA GLY A 6 -7.35 -24.62 -11.16
C GLY A 6 -6.99 -23.13 -10.96
N GLN A 7 -6.67 -22.46 -12.07
CA GLN A 7 -6.17 -21.08 -12.08
C GLN A 7 -7.23 -20.06 -11.64
N ASP A 8 -8.48 -20.22 -12.04
CA ASP A 8 -9.57 -19.28 -11.71
C ASP A 8 -9.87 -19.28 -10.22
N SER A 9 -9.70 -20.42 -9.55
CA SER A 9 -9.83 -20.53 -8.10
C SER A 9 -8.73 -19.75 -7.37
N LYS A 10 -7.54 -19.62 -7.96
CA LYS A 10 -6.41 -18.91 -7.37
C LYS A 10 -6.56 -17.39 -7.46
N LYS A 11 -7.20 -16.89 -8.52
CA LYS A 11 -7.41 -15.46 -8.77
C LYS A 11 -8.62 -14.87 -8.03
N LYS A 12 -9.36 -15.65 -7.24
CA LYS A 12 -10.54 -15.15 -6.50
C LYS A 12 -10.13 -14.18 -5.39
N THR A 13 -10.92 -13.11 -5.22
CA THR A 13 -10.70 -12.04 -4.22
C THR A 13 -10.53 -12.56 -2.79
N ARG A 14 -11.24 -13.63 -2.40
CA ARG A 14 -11.09 -14.26 -1.08
C ARG A 14 -9.69 -14.84 -0.80
N ARG A 15 -8.85 -14.98 -1.82
CA ARG A 15 -7.45 -15.46 -1.74
C ARG A 15 -6.47 -14.41 -2.24
N HIS A 16 -6.92 -13.16 -2.34
CA HIS A 16 -6.09 -12.06 -2.78
C HIS A 16 -4.91 -11.87 -1.82
N THR A 17 -3.73 -11.73 -2.40
CA THR A 17 -2.51 -11.42 -1.66
C THR A 17 -2.20 -9.95 -1.81
N ARG A 18 -1.35 -9.43 -0.94
CA ARG A 18 -0.92 -8.02 -0.99
C ARG A 18 -0.31 -7.68 -2.36
N ASP A 19 -0.73 -6.55 -2.90
CA ASP A 19 -0.29 -6.08 -4.21
C ASP A 19 1.11 -5.47 -4.16
N LEU A 20 1.73 -5.29 -5.33
CA LEU A 20 3.12 -4.80 -5.44
C LEU A 20 3.26 -3.34 -4.97
N ASP A 21 2.32 -2.50 -5.37
CA ASP A 21 2.22 -1.08 -4.99
C ASP A 21 2.11 -0.89 -3.47
N GLN A 22 1.31 -1.72 -2.79
CA GLN A 22 1.18 -1.71 -1.34
C GLN A 22 2.51 -2.07 -0.65
N ILE A 23 3.26 -3.02 -1.20
CA ILE A 23 4.57 -3.42 -0.68
C ILE A 23 5.59 -2.31 -0.91
N HIS A 24 5.54 -1.60 -2.05
CA HIS A 24 6.36 -0.40 -2.24
C HIS A 24 6.06 0.68 -1.21
N ALA A 25 4.78 0.89 -0.85
CA ALA A 25 4.42 1.80 0.23
C ALA A 25 4.97 1.34 1.60
N ASP A 26 4.89 0.03 1.91
CA ASP A 26 5.48 -0.54 3.13
C ASP A 26 7.00 -0.35 3.21
N LEU A 27 7.69 -0.38 2.06
CA LEU A 27 9.15 -0.17 1.99
C LEU A 27 9.55 1.29 2.12
N ARG A 28 8.68 2.22 1.71
CA ARG A 28 8.89 3.66 1.86
C ARG A 28 8.59 4.14 3.28
N ASP A 29 7.48 3.68 3.85
CA ASP A 29 6.97 4.15 5.13
C ASP A 29 6.87 3.02 6.16
N GLU A 30 7.70 3.08 7.20
CA GLU A 30 7.69 2.10 8.29
C GLU A 30 6.38 2.11 9.10
N LYS A 31 5.69 3.26 9.14
CA LYS A 31 4.37 3.40 9.79
C LYS A 31 3.32 2.53 9.12
N HIS A 32 3.31 2.47 7.79
CA HIS A 32 2.36 1.66 7.03
C HIS A 32 2.60 0.16 7.28
N LEU A 33 3.87 -0.23 7.41
CA LEU A 33 4.25 -1.59 7.77
C LEU A 33 3.83 -1.95 9.21
N ALA A 34 3.97 -1.04 10.17
CA ALA A 34 3.51 -1.25 11.54
C ALA A 34 1.99 -1.43 11.59
N GLN A 35 1.23 -0.53 10.96
CA GLN A 35 -0.23 -0.63 10.86
C GLN A 35 -0.70 -1.96 10.27
N PHE A 36 0.00 -2.46 9.25
CA PHE A 36 -0.32 -3.77 8.68
C PHE A 36 -0.08 -4.94 9.62
N LYS A 37 1.00 -4.89 10.41
CA LYS A 37 1.31 -5.92 11.39
C LYS A 37 0.29 -5.88 12.53
N ASP A 38 -0.07 -4.70 13.01
CA ASP A 38 -1.01 -4.49 14.10
C ASP A 38 -2.45 -4.88 13.71
N ALA A 39 -2.81 -4.70 12.43
CA ALA A 39 -4.11 -5.13 11.90
C ALA A 39 -4.32 -6.66 11.97
N LYS A 40 -3.27 -7.44 12.23
CA LYS A 40 -3.37 -8.90 12.35
C LYS A 40 -3.13 -9.35 13.79
N PRO A 41 -4.06 -10.12 14.39
CA PRO A 41 -3.85 -10.65 15.74
C PRO A 41 -2.69 -11.65 15.71
N ILE A 42 -1.75 -11.49 16.65
CA ILE A 42 -0.51 -12.27 16.73
C ILE A 42 -0.78 -13.78 16.87
N GLU A 43 -1.88 -14.12 17.54
CA GLU A 43 -2.29 -15.50 17.83
C GLU A 43 -2.67 -16.31 16.57
N ASP A 44 -3.21 -15.65 15.54
CA ASP A 44 -3.62 -16.31 14.29
C ASP A 44 -2.46 -16.42 13.28
N LEU A 45 -1.31 -15.82 13.57
CA LEU A 45 -0.19 -15.75 12.66
C LEU A 45 0.78 -16.93 12.87
N PRO A 46 1.30 -17.53 11.79
CA PRO A 46 2.30 -18.58 11.92
C PRO A 46 3.56 -18.00 12.57
N GLY A 47 4.14 -18.74 13.52
CA GLY A 47 5.32 -18.31 14.27
C GLY A 47 5.11 -17.07 15.13
N LEU A 48 3.87 -16.80 15.58
CA LEU A 48 3.51 -15.60 16.37
C LEU A 48 3.93 -14.30 15.68
N GLY A 49 3.94 -14.28 14.34
CA GLY A 49 4.31 -13.11 13.56
C GLY A 49 5.79 -12.70 13.61
N GLN A 50 6.66 -13.50 14.25
CA GLN A 50 8.08 -13.16 14.42
C GLN A 50 8.83 -13.15 13.09
N TYR A 51 8.58 -14.15 12.23
CA TYR A 51 9.30 -14.34 10.97
C TYR A 51 8.49 -13.79 9.78
N TYR A 52 8.66 -12.51 9.48
CA TYR A 52 7.95 -11.83 8.41
C TYR A 52 8.86 -11.36 7.27
N CYS A 53 8.55 -11.78 6.04
CA CYS A 53 9.18 -11.25 4.84
C CYS A 53 8.38 -10.07 4.30
N LYS A 54 8.97 -8.87 4.36
CA LYS A 54 8.36 -7.61 3.90
C LYS A 54 8.01 -7.65 2.40
N GLU A 55 8.95 -8.11 1.59
CA GLU A 55 8.84 -8.08 0.12
C GLU A 55 7.81 -9.06 -0.45
N CYS A 56 7.60 -10.18 0.23
CA CYS A 56 6.65 -11.21 -0.17
C CYS A 56 5.34 -11.17 0.66
N ALA A 57 5.25 -10.25 1.62
CA ALA A 57 4.15 -10.11 2.57
C ALA A 57 3.69 -11.45 3.18
N LYS A 58 4.66 -12.30 3.56
CA LYS A 58 4.40 -13.67 4.05
C LYS A 58 5.04 -13.89 5.42
N PHE A 59 4.27 -14.51 6.30
CA PHE A 59 4.72 -14.98 7.61
C PHE A 59 5.18 -16.44 7.53
N PHE A 60 6.21 -16.76 8.31
CA PHE A 60 6.81 -18.08 8.41
C PHE A 60 6.74 -18.57 9.86
N GLU A 61 6.75 -19.90 10.03
CA GLU A 61 6.71 -20.54 11.34
C GLU A 61 8.06 -20.56 12.07
N SER A 62 9.17 -20.59 11.33
CA SER A 62 10.52 -20.77 11.88
C SER A 62 11.58 -19.97 11.11
N ASP A 63 12.71 -19.70 11.77
CA ASP A 63 13.89 -19.03 11.20
C ASP A 63 14.47 -19.78 9.99
N GLY A 64 14.59 -21.11 10.09
CA GLY A 64 15.14 -21.91 9.00
C GLY A 64 14.35 -21.76 7.70
N ASN A 65 13.02 -21.73 7.81
CA ASN A 65 12.12 -21.51 6.67
C ASN A 65 12.23 -20.09 6.11
N PHE A 66 12.41 -19.09 6.98
CA PHE A 66 12.61 -17.71 6.57
C PHE A 66 13.92 -17.53 5.79
N VAL A 67 15.02 -18.09 6.29
CA VAL A 67 16.33 -18.04 5.61
C VAL A 67 16.30 -18.81 4.29
N ALA A 68 15.64 -19.97 4.26
CA ALA A 68 15.46 -20.73 3.02
C ALA A 68 14.60 -19.96 2.00
N HIS A 69 13.55 -19.27 2.44
CA HIS A 69 12.72 -18.43 1.59
C HIS A 69 13.52 -17.30 0.94
N GLN A 70 14.35 -16.58 1.71
CA GLN A 70 15.19 -15.49 1.19
C GLN A 70 16.15 -15.98 0.10
N LYS A 71 16.73 -17.17 0.26
CA LYS A 71 17.64 -17.76 -0.75
C LYS A 71 16.89 -18.27 -1.98
N GLY A 72 15.59 -18.49 -1.88
CA GLY A 72 14.74 -19.09 -2.90
C GLY A 72 14.49 -18.20 -4.14
N LYS A 73 14.19 -18.86 -5.27
CA LYS A 73 13.92 -18.19 -6.56
C LYS A 73 12.70 -17.25 -6.52
N VAL A 74 11.68 -17.62 -5.75
CA VAL A 74 10.43 -16.84 -5.64
C VAL A 74 10.70 -15.47 -5.04
N HIS A 75 11.46 -15.44 -3.94
CA HIS A 75 11.86 -14.19 -3.29
C HIS A 75 12.72 -13.34 -4.22
N LYS A 76 13.78 -13.92 -4.80
CA LYS A 76 14.64 -13.21 -5.76
C LYS A 76 13.89 -12.63 -6.95
N ARG A 77 12.84 -13.30 -7.45
CA ARG A 77 11.98 -12.77 -8.50
C ARG A 77 11.15 -11.58 -8.00
N ARG A 78 10.66 -11.64 -6.76
CA ARG A 78 9.90 -10.54 -6.14
C ARG A 78 10.78 -9.32 -5.89
N VAL A 79 11.99 -9.50 -5.37
CA VAL A 79 13.00 -8.42 -5.24
C VAL A 79 13.21 -7.72 -6.59
N LYS A 80 13.35 -8.48 -7.68
CA LYS A 80 13.53 -7.91 -9.01
C LYS A 80 12.32 -7.08 -9.46
N GLN A 81 11.10 -7.58 -9.24
CA GLN A 81 9.87 -6.84 -9.52
C GLN A 81 9.77 -5.54 -8.71
N LEU A 82 10.22 -5.56 -7.45
CA LEU A 82 10.22 -4.40 -6.56
C LEU A 82 11.31 -3.36 -6.90
N ARG A 83 12.21 -3.64 -7.86
CA ARG A 83 13.16 -2.63 -8.35
C ARG A 83 12.56 -1.74 -9.42
N GLU A 84 11.56 -2.24 -10.12
CA GLU A 84 10.82 -1.49 -11.13
C GLU A 84 9.83 -0.56 -10.41
N GLU A 85 9.57 0.61 -11.00
CA GLU A 85 8.61 1.54 -10.41
C GLU A 85 7.19 0.94 -10.50
N PRO A 86 6.42 0.94 -9.40
CA PRO A 86 5.10 0.32 -9.39
C PRO A 86 4.16 1.11 -10.29
N TYR A 87 3.49 0.40 -11.19
CA TYR A 87 2.47 0.98 -12.06
C TYR A 87 1.39 1.68 -11.24
N SER A 88 1.13 2.94 -11.56
CA SER A 88 0.13 3.74 -10.85
C SER A 88 -1.05 4.13 -11.74
N ILE A 89 -2.20 4.40 -11.11
CA ILE A 89 -3.40 4.86 -11.83
C ILE A 89 -3.10 6.15 -12.61
N LYS A 90 -2.25 7.03 -12.07
CA LYS A 90 -1.85 8.28 -12.74
C LYS A 90 -1.09 8.04 -14.04
N GLU A 91 -0.27 6.99 -14.09
CA GLU A 91 0.42 6.59 -15.32
C GLU A 91 -0.55 6.02 -16.35
N ALA A 92 -1.55 5.24 -15.89
CA ALA A 92 -2.63 4.76 -16.74
C ALA A 92 -3.42 5.91 -17.38
N GLU A 93 -3.81 6.88 -16.55
CA GLU A 93 -4.52 8.08 -16.95
C GLU A 93 -3.69 8.91 -17.93
N ALA A 94 -2.41 9.14 -17.64
CA ALA A 94 -1.49 9.85 -18.54
C ALA A 94 -1.33 9.15 -19.89
N GLY A 95 -1.26 7.81 -19.90
CA GLY A 95 -1.21 7.01 -21.14
C GLY A 95 -2.50 7.08 -21.96
N MET A 96 -3.65 7.30 -21.31
CA MET A 96 -4.94 7.55 -21.96
C MET A 96 -5.14 9.04 -22.34
N GLY A 97 -4.17 9.91 -22.06
CA GLY A 97 -4.24 11.35 -22.35
C GLY A 97 -4.93 12.19 -21.27
N PHE A 98 -5.29 11.62 -20.12
CA PHE A 98 -5.75 12.37 -18.96
C PHE A 98 -4.55 12.93 -18.20
N THR A 99 -4.37 14.25 -18.24
CA THR A 99 -3.33 14.94 -17.46
C THR A 99 -3.94 15.71 -16.31
N THR A 100 -3.35 15.62 -15.12
CA THR A 100 -3.75 16.42 -13.97
C THR A 100 -3.09 17.80 -14.05
N ASN A 101 -3.58 18.65 -14.97
CA ASN A 101 -3.29 20.08 -14.95
C ASN A 101 -4.15 20.76 -13.87
N ASN A 102 -3.93 20.39 -12.61
CA ASN A 102 -4.43 21.18 -11.50
C ASN A 102 -3.58 22.45 -11.46
N GLY A 103 -4.02 23.47 -12.19
CA GLY A 103 -3.37 24.79 -12.22
C GLY A 103 -3.05 25.26 -10.81
N LYS A 104 -1.97 26.04 -10.66
CA LYS A 104 -1.59 26.63 -9.36
C LYS A 104 -2.82 27.35 -8.81
N ARG A 105 -3.42 26.84 -7.73
CA ARG A 105 -4.42 27.59 -6.97
C ARG A 105 -3.71 28.85 -6.51
N THR A 106 -4.05 29.98 -7.12
CA THR A 106 -3.63 31.28 -6.63
C THR A 106 -4.30 31.46 -5.28
N THR A 107 -3.55 31.22 -4.21
CA THR A 107 -3.93 31.62 -2.86
C THR A 107 -3.82 33.14 -2.79
N LEU A 108 -4.69 33.84 -3.51
CA LEU A 108 -5.02 35.22 -3.14
C LEU A 108 -5.77 35.09 -1.81
N PRO A 109 -5.29 35.70 -0.71
CA PRO A 109 -6.05 35.71 0.52
C PRO A 109 -7.42 36.31 0.22
N ALA A 110 -8.49 35.59 0.56
CA ALA A 110 -9.84 36.13 0.51
C ALA A 110 -9.82 37.44 1.30
N ALA A 111 -10.02 38.56 0.59
CA ALA A 111 -10.13 39.87 1.21
C ALA A 111 -11.18 39.77 2.34
N PRO A 112 -10.91 40.32 3.54
CA PRO A 112 -11.93 40.36 4.58
C PRO A 112 -13.12 41.15 4.02
N MET A 113 -14.28 40.51 3.94
CA MET A 113 -15.54 41.19 3.71
C MET A 113 -15.76 42.08 4.94
N GLU A 114 -15.49 43.39 4.82
CA GLU A 114 -15.82 44.38 5.84
C GLU A 114 -17.33 44.36 6.05
N VAL A 115 -17.74 43.94 7.24
CA VAL A 115 -19.12 44.06 7.71
C VAL A 115 -19.24 45.48 8.28
N ASP A 116 -19.91 46.37 7.53
CA ASP A 116 -20.23 47.72 7.99
C ASP A 116 -20.98 47.67 9.33
N GLN A 117 -20.36 48.20 10.38
CA GLN A 117 -21.02 48.45 11.65
C GLN A 117 -21.90 49.69 11.50
N VAL A 118 -23.20 49.49 11.31
CA VAL A 118 -24.19 50.56 11.42
C VAL A 118 -24.24 51.01 12.88
N ALA A 119 -23.69 52.20 13.13
CA ALA A 119 -23.74 52.86 14.42
C ALA A 119 -25.19 53.11 14.85
N THR A 120 -25.59 52.48 15.96
CA THR A 120 -26.75 52.91 16.75
C THR A 120 -26.35 54.18 17.52
N THR A 121 -26.95 55.31 17.16
CA THR A 121 -26.98 56.54 17.97
C THR A 121 -28.41 57.06 18.01
N GLY A 122 -28.90 57.30 19.23
CA GLY A 122 -30.03 58.19 19.52
C GLY A 122 -31.37 57.51 19.67
#